data_AF-A0A933GJR0-F1
#
_entry.id   AF-A0A933GJR0-F1
#
_cell.length_a   1.000
_cell.length_b   1.000
_cell.length_c   1.000
_cell.angle_alpha   90.00
_cell.angle_beta   90.00
_cell.angle_gamma   90.00
#
_symmetry.space_group_name_H-M   'P 1'
#
loop_
_entity.id
_entity.type
_entity.pdbx_description
1 polymer ?
#
loop_
_entity_poly.entity_id
_entity_poly.type
_entity_poly.pdbx_seq_one_letter_code
_entity_poly.pdbx_strand_id
1 'polypeptide(L)'
;MQQSNSPSLGFAKFREKIQAEYPGCIARTAIPRATGGLLSKGHMQNLDSQGLGPKRLKIGKRSGYITSDFLDWLEARSQIIDPSETTVEG
;
A
#
# COMPACT_ATOMS: atom_id res chain seq x y z
N MET A 1 -11.51 21.65 -10.96
CA MET A 1 -11.41 20.24 -11.38
C MET A 1 -11.09 19.42 -10.15
N GLN A 2 -12.06 18.74 -9.53
CA GLN A 2 -11.83 17.85 -8.40
C GLN A 2 -12.33 16.47 -8.81
N GLN A 3 -11.42 15.53 -9.10
CA GLN A 3 -11.79 14.12 -9.20
C GLN A 3 -12.07 13.64 -7.77
N SER A 4 -13.35 13.47 -7.46
CA SER A 4 -13.81 12.72 -6.29
C SER A 4 -13.41 11.27 -6.48
N ASN A 5 -12.22 10.92 -5.98
CA ASN A 5 -11.79 9.54 -5.87
C ASN A 5 -12.58 8.89 -4.72
N SER A 6 -13.80 8.42 -5.02
CA SER A 6 -14.57 7.64 -4.06
C SER A 6 -13.79 6.36 -3.76
N PRO A 7 -13.46 6.06 -2.50
CA PRO A 7 -12.77 4.83 -2.15
C PRO A 7 -13.66 3.66 -2.59
N SER A 8 -13.15 2.86 -3.52
CA SER A 8 -13.82 1.62 -3.91
C SER A 8 -13.94 0.74 -2.66
N LEU A 9 -15.14 0.19 -2.44
CA LEU A 9 -15.53 -0.48 -1.19
C LEU A 9 -14.56 -1.61 -0.77
N GLY A 10 -13.86 -2.19 -1.75
CA GLY A 10 -12.85 -3.24 -1.54
C GLY A 10 -11.59 -2.78 -0.81
N PHE A 11 -11.05 -1.58 -1.11
CA PHE A 11 -9.81 -1.10 -0.48
C PHE A 11 -10.06 -0.65 0.97
N ALA A 12 -11.27 -0.14 1.25
CA ALA A 12 -11.68 0.32 2.59
C ALA A 12 -11.49 -0.75 3.69
N LYS A 13 -11.84 -2.01 3.41
CA LYS A 13 -11.65 -3.11 4.38
C LYS A 13 -10.17 -3.44 4.58
N PHE A 14 -9.37 -3.36 3.52
CA PHE A 14 -7.94 -3.64 3.58
C PHE A 14 -7.21 -2.60 4.44
N ARG A 15 -7.48 -1.30 4.21
CA ARG A 15 -6.86 -0.21 5.00
C ARG A 15 -7.21 -0.32 6.49
N GLU A 16 -8.47 -0.61 6.82
CA GLU A 16 -8.91 -0.72 8.21
C GLU A 16 -8.15 -1.84 8.95
N LYS A 17 -8.01 -2.99 8.29
CA LYS A 17 -7.28 -4.13 8.86
C LYS A 17 -5.81 -3.82 9.12
N ILE A 18 -5.12 -3.19 8.16
CA ILE A 18 -3.72 -2.79 8.35
C ILE A 18 -3.58 -1.73 9.45
N GLN A 19 -4.48 -0.75 9.48
CA GLN A 19 -4.45 0.31 10.50
C GLN A 19 -4.72 -0.24 11.91
N ALA A 20 -5.58 -1.25 12.03
CA ALA A 20 -5.83 -1.93 13.31
C ALA A 20 -4.60 -2.73 13.79
N GLU A 21 -3.89 -3.44 12.91
CA GLU A 21 -2.72 -4.23 13.30
C GLU A 21 -1.45 -3.38 13.46
N TYR A 22 -1.35 -2.24 12.76
CA TYR A 22 -0.19 -1.35 12.77
C TYR A 22 -0.62 0.12 12.89
N PRO A 23 -1.07 0.61 14.06
CA PRO A 23 -1.68 1.94 14.18
C PRO A 23 -0.71 3.12 13.97
N GLY A 24 0.60 2.93 14.16
CA GLY A 24 1.59 4.01 14.07
C GLY A 24 2.52 3.91 12.87
N CYS A 25 3.26 2.82 12.77
CA CYS A 25 4.20 2.61 11.68
C CYS A 25 4.38 1.13 11.35
N ILE A 26 4.73 0.86 10.09
CA ILE A 26 5.03 -0.49 9.60
C ILE A 26 6.52 -0.54 9.27
N ALA A 27 7.26 -1.40 9.97
CA ALA A 27 8.65 -1.65 9.61
C ALA A 27 8.73 -2.26 8.20
N ARG A 28 9.75 -1.90 7.41
CA ARG A 28 9.92 -2.46 6.05
C ARG A 28 10.03 -4.00 6.06
N THR A 29 10.53 -4.56 7.15
CA THR A 29 10.58 -6.02 7.37
C THR A 29 9.22 -6.65 7.66
N ALA A 30 8.25 -5.88 8.16
CA ALA A 30 6.89 -6.31 8.44
C ALA A 30 5.95 -6.16 7.23
N ILE A 31 6.33 -5.40 6.20
CA ILE A 31 5.53 -5.17 4.99
C ILE A 31 5.03 -6.47 4.32
N PRO A 32 5.86 -7.52 4.15
CA PRO A 32 5.37 -8.77 3.56
C PRO A 32 4.25 -9.41 4.38
N ARG A 33 4.33 -9.34 5.72
CA ARG A 33 3.28 -9.85 6.60
C ARG A 33 2.04 -8.95 6.58
N ALA A 34 2.23 -7.64 6.70
CA ALA A 34 1.15 -6.66 6.73
C ALA A 34 0.28 -6.69 5.46
N THR A 35 0.92 -6.93 4.31
CA THR A 35 0.24 -6.97 3.01
C THR A 35 -0.20 -8.38 2.58
N GLY A 36 -0.05 -9.39 3.44
CA GLY A 36 -0.39 -10.78 3.10
C GLY A 36 0.46 -11.38 1.97
N GLY A 37 1.67 -10.86 1.75
CA GLY A 37 2.58 -11.30 0.70
C GLY A 37 2.52 -10.51 -0.60
N LEU A 38 1.63 -9.51 -0.72
CA LEU A 38 1.52 -8.68 -1.93
C LEU A 38 2.80 -7.87 -2.21
N LEU A 39 3.44 -7.36 -1.16
CA LEU A 39 4.67 -6.57 -1.29
C LEU A 39 5.83 -7.23 -0.55
N SER A 40 6.96 -7.38 -1.25
CA SER A 40 8.19 -7.90 -0.66
C SER A 40 9.07 -6.78 -0.10
N LYS A 41 9.91 -7.11 0.88
CA LYS A 41 10.92 -6.19 1.42
C LYS A 41 11.84 -5.65 0.31
N GLY A 42 12.23 -6.50 -0.64
CA GLY A 42 13.09 -6.12 -1.76
C GLY A 42 12.41 -5.15 -2.73
N HIS A 43 11.13 -5.38 -3.01
CA HIS A 43 10.34 -4.45 -3.82
C HIS A 43 10.28 -3.06 -3.19
N MET A 44 10.00 -3.00 -1.88
CA MET A 44 10.01 -1.72 -1.14
C MET A 44 11.39 -1.05 -1.12
N GLN A 45 12.49 -1.81 -1.01
CA GLN A 45 13.85 -1.26 -1.10
C GLN A 45 14.14 -0.61 -2.45
N ASN A 46 13.68 -1.25 -3.53
CA ASN A 46 13.84 -0.74 -4.87
C ASN A 46 13.06 0.58 -5.05
N LEU A 47 11.80 0.60 -4.60
CA LEU A 47 10.96 1.80 -4.62
C LEU A 47 11.53 2.95 -3.77
N ASP A 48 12.04 2.65 -2.58
CA ASP A 48 12.74 3.61 -1.72
C ASP A 48 13.94 4.23 -2.45
N SER A 49 14.71 3.41 -3.17
CA SER A 49 15.90 3.86 -3.90
C SER A 49 15.54 4.71 -5.13
N GLN A 50 14.38 4.46 -5.74
CA GLN A 50 13.86 5.23 -6.86
C GLN A 50 13.08 6.49 -6.42
N GLY A 51 12.87 6.69 -5.12
CA GLY A 51 12.02 7.77 -4.61
C GLY A 51 10.53 7.60 -4.93
N LEU A 52 10.11 6.41 -5.35
CA LEU A 52 8.73 6.05 -5.69
C LEU A 52 7.99 5.35 -4.55
N GLY A 53 8.65 5.19 -3.39
CA GLY A 53 8.08 4.58 -2.20
C GLY A 53 7.25 5.56 -1.36
N PRO A 54 6.51 5.05 -0.38
CA PRO A 54 5.78 5.87 0.57
C PRO A 54 6.75 6.66 1.46
N LYS A 55 6.20 7.66 2.18
CA LYS A 55 6.97 8.44 3.14
C LYS A 55 7.59 7.52 4.19
N ARG A 56 8.92 7.45 4.17
CA ARG A 56 9.70 6.54 5.00
C ARG A 56 10.12 7.21 6.30
N LEU A 57 10.10 6.41 7.36
CA LEU A 57 10.69 6.72 8.66
C LEU A 57 11.96 5.89 8.83
N LYS A 58 13.06 6.53 9.23
CA LYS A 58 14.33 5.84 9.54
C LYS A 58 14.65 6.01 11.01
N ILE A 59 14.78 4.89 11.72
CA ILE A 59 15.18 4.85 13.14
C ILE A 59 16.45 4.01 13.23
N GLY A 60 17.59 4.68 13.40
CA GLY A 60 18.91 4.04 13.39
C GLY A 60 19.19 3.30 12.08
N LYS A 61 19.39 1.97 12.18
CA LYS A 61 19.63 1.08 11.03
C LYS A 61 18.34 0.51 10.41
N ARG A 62 17.18 0.80 10.98
CA ARG A 62 15.87 0.28 10.53
C ARG A 62 15.11 1.35 9.75
N SER A 63 14.35 0.90 8.76
CA SER A 63 13.43 1.73 7.99
C SER A 63 12.02 1.15 8.07
N GLY A 64 11.04 2.03 8.12
CA GLY A 64 9.62 1.72 8.08
C GLY A 64 8.86 2.86 7.43
N TYR A 65 7.54 2.80 7.51
CA TYR A 65 6.64 3.75 6.89
C TYR A 65 5.56 4.12 7.90
N ILE A 66 5.11 5.37 7.87
CA ILE A 66 3.92 5.75 8.62
C ILE A 66 2.73 5.03 8.00
N THR A 67 1.88 4.42 8.82
CA THR A 67 0.82 3.54 8.30
C THR A 67 -0.14 4.29 7.39
N SER A 68 -0.53 5.51 7.75
CA SER A 68 -1.41 6.34 6.92
C SER A 68 -0.78 6.68 5.57
N ASP A 69 0.47 7.16 5.54
CA ASP A 69 1.20 7.45 4.28
C ASP A 69 1.40 6.18 3.43
N PHE A 70 1.65 5.04 4.08
CA PHE A 70 1.80 3.76 3.37
C PHE A 70 0.50 3.34 2.68
N LEU A 71 -0.64 3.48 3.37
CA LEU A 71 -1.95 3.14 2.84
C LEU A 71 -2.38 4.08 1.72
N ASP A 72 -2.16 5.39 1.86
CA ASP A 72 -2.42 6.39 0.83
C ASP A 72 -1.62 6.10 -0.45
N TRP A 73 -0.32 5.83 -0.29
CA TRP A 73 0.55 5.43 -1.39
C TRP A 73 0.10 4.14 -2.06
N LEU A 74 -0.38 3.16 -1.28
CA LEU A 74 -0.84 1.89 -1.80
C LEU A 74 -2.18 2.06 -2.55
N GLU A 75 -3.09 2.85 -2.01
CA GLU A 75 -4.39 3.17 -2.63
C GLU A 75 -4.18 3.79 -4.00
N ALA A 76 -3.31 4.80 -4.08
CA ALA A 76 -2.98 5.50 -5.32
C ALA A 76 -2.38 4.60 -6.41
N ARG A 77 -1.81 3.45 -6.03
CA ARG A 77 -1.20 2.46 -6.94
C ARG A 77 -2.04 1.22 -7.15
N SER A 78 -3.08 1.04 -6.35
CA SER A 78 -3.95 -0.13 -6.42
C SER A 78 -5.00 0.05 -7.51
N GLN A 79 -5.25 -1.01 -8.26
CA GLN A 79 -6.37 -1.09 -9.19
C GLN A 79 -7.24 -2.25 -8.74
N ILE A 80 -8.51 -1.98 -8.41
CA ILE A 80 -9.48 -3.04 -8.17
C ILE A 80 -9.96 -3.50 -9.54
N ILE A 81 -9.65 -4.76 -9.85
CA ILE A 81 -10.11 -5.40 -11.07
C ILE A 81 -11.37 -6.18 -10.69
N ASP A 82 -12.53 -5.61 -10.97
CA ASP A 82 -13.80 -6.32 -10.84
C ASP A 82 -13.93 -7.33 -12.00
N PRO A 83 -14.25 -8.61 -11.73
CA PRO A 83 -14.27 -9.65 -12.75
C PRO A 83 -15.43 -9.53 -13.76
N SER A 84 -16.25 -8.48 -13.71
CA SER A 84 -17.45 -8.33 -14.55
C SER A 84 -17.23 -7.66 -15.91
N GLU A 85 -15.99 -7.32 -16.29
CA GLU A 85 -15.70 -6.61 -17.55
C GLU A 85 -14.69 -7.33 -18.46
N THR A 86 -14.65 -8.67 -18.43
CA THR A 86 -14.10 -9.44 -19.54
C THR A 86 -15.23 -9.83 -20.48
N THR A 87 -15.77 -8.84 -21.21
CA THR A 87 -16.41 -9.11 -22.50
C THR A 87 -15.30 -9.25 -23.53
N VAL A 88 -15.32 -10.41 -24.17
CA VAL A 88 -14.50 -10.81 -25.30
C VAL A 88 -14.39 -9.75 -26.41
N GLU A 89 -13.17 -9.36 -26.74
CA GLU A 89 -12.77 -8.79 -28.04
C GLU A 89 -11.30 -9.21 -28.24
N GLY A 90 -10.84 -9.94 -29.25
CA GLY A 90 -11.40 -10.62 -30.42
C GLY A 90 -10.23 -11.38 -31.06
#